data_AF-A0A6P1DNJ7-F1
#
_entry.id   AF-A0A6P1DNJ7-F1
#
_cell.length_a   1.000
_cell.length_b   1.000
_cell.length_c   1.000
_cell.angle_alpha   90.00
_cell.angle_beta   90.00
_cell.angle_gamma   90.00
#
_symmetry.space_group_name_H-M   'P 1'
#
loop_
_entity.id
_entity.type
_entity.pdbx_description
1 polymer ?
#
loop_
_entity_poly.entity_id
_entity_poly.type
_entity_poly.pdbx_seq_one_letter_code
_entity_poly.pdbx_strand_id
1 'polypeptide(L)'
;MKTKPIEELLSKEPNKDLSLILDKLSDTVDEIVNFGTQILSWDVKVKRGGKDKNVPSVFLRNSIELGDSISILIRKSSIDPSKILIRSLMENTIYARYMIEKNEDERAHSFLVCRANKDIRFYKQFIEAERISKNFVSKIKKQEPDFELNNHCNPTKIKTVIKAKQELLKEPIYRDINIEYHRTCNKNKKRNNNPNWYSLFNGPENFEELCRYLEYTIIYEFQYRNYSENVHISNVMKGFVAAGDNKADILQIRDFKDSKAVFYNVVNILLDLYREFINKRLPEKKNEFSNWCVNFEKLFEQTDLETKFRYIE
;
A
#
# COMPACT_ATOMS: atom_id res chain seq x y z
N MET A 1 35.82 -8.66 14.52
CA MET A 1 35.24 -10.00 14.24
C MET A 1 33.78 -9.80 13.86
N LYS A 2 33.24 -10.47 12.83
CA LYS A 2 31.82 -10.31 12.45
C LYS A 2 30.94 -11.23 13.30
N THR A 3 29.89 -10.70 13.92
CA THR A 3 28.91 -11.50 14.67
C THR A 3 28.15 -12.42 13.71
N LYS A 4 27.97 -13.69 14.10
CA LYS A 4 27.20 -14.69 13.34
C LYS A 4 25.77 -14.77 13.89
N PRO A 5 24.77 -15.07 13.04
CA PRO A 5 23.41 -15.36 13.52
C PRO A 5 23.37 -16.67 14.33
N ILE A 6 22.36 -16.80 15.18
CA ILE A 6 21.98 -18.06 15.83
C ILE A 6 20.97 -18.71 14.87
N GLU A 7 21.36 -19.80 14.20
CA GLU A 7 20.59 -20.39 13.10
C GLU A 7 19.23 -20.94 13.57
N GLU A 8 19.11 -21.35 14.82
CA GLU A 8 17.86 -21.81 15.43
C GLU A 8 16.82 -20.69 15.53
N LEU A 9 17.25 -19.43 15.66
CA LEU A 9 16.38 -18.26 15.75
C LEU A 9 16.25 -17.52 14.41
N LEU A 10 17.33 -17.46 13.63
CA LEU A 10 17.41 -16.76 12.36
C LEU A 10 18.18 -17.62 11.34
N SER A 11 17.47 -18.61 10.78
CA SER A 11 17.96 -19.37 9.65
C SER A 11 17.97 -18.49 8.39
N LYS A 12 19.15 -18.03 7.97
CA LYS A 12 19.26 -17.11 6.83
C LYS A 12 19.09 -17.81 5.49
N GLU A 13 19.47 -19.07 5.42
CA GLU A 13 19.33 -19.91 4.24
C GLU A 13 18.39 -21.06 4.62
N PRO A 14 17.18 -21.11 4.06
CA PRO A 14 16.30 -22.25 4.27
C PRO A 14 16.99 -23.54 3.82
N ASN A 15 16.55 -24.69 4.32
CA ASN A 15 17.03 -25.95 3.76
C ASN A 15 16.70 -26.03 2.25
N LYS A 16 17.37 -26.95 1.55
CA LYS A 16 17.27 -27.04 0.08
C LYS A 16 15.83 -27.22 -0.41
N ASP A 17 15.04 -28.06 0.27
CA ASP A 17 13.67 -28.37 -0.14
C ASP A 17 12.73 -27.17 0.08
N LEU A 18 12.85 -26.49 1.21
CA LEU A 18 12.11 -25.27 1.50
C LEU A 18 12.50 -24.14 0.55
N SER A 19 13.79 -24.01 0.22
CA SER A 19 14.27 -23.01 -0.74
C SER A 19 13.63 -23.23 -2.11
N LEU A 20 13.55 -24.47 -2.60
CA LEU A 20 12.87 -24.79 -3.86
C LEU A 20 11.39 -24.39 -3.85
N ILE A 21 10.70 -24.57 -2.71
CA ILE A 21 9.30 -24.15 -2.57
C ILE A 21 9.18 -22.63 -2.63
N LEU A 22 9.96 -21.92 -1.81
CA LEU A 22 9.93 -20.46 -1.72
C LEU A 22 10.33 -19.79 -3.04
N ASP A 23 11.32 -20.36 -3.74
CA ASP A 23 11.74 -19.90 -5.07
C ASP A 23 10.59 -20.02 -6.06
N LYS A 24 9.88 -21.17 -6.13
CA LYS A 24 8.73 -21.33 -7.04
C LYS A 24 7.59 -20.35 -6.75
N LEU A 25 7.27 -20.16 -5.47
CA LEU A 25 6.25 -19.17 -5.07
C LEU A 25 6.68 -17.76 -5.49
N SER A 26 7.93 -17.39 -5.21
CA SER A 26 8.50 -16.09 -5.59
C SER A 26 8.52 -15.89 -7.10
N ASP A 27 9.03 -16.85 -7.87
CA ASP A 27 9.15 -16.79 -9.33
C ASP A 27 7.77 -16.58 -9.98
N THR A 28 6.73 -17.20 -9.43
CA THR A 28 5.36 -17.04 -9.91
C THR A 28 4.81 -15.64 -9.59
N VAL A 29 5.15 -15.06 -8.43
CA VAL A 29 4.82 -13.66 -8.13
C VAL A 29 5.62 -12.70 -9.03
N ASP A 30 6.88 -13.03 -9.32
CA ASP A 30 7.73 -12.24 -10.21
C ASP A 30 7.13 -12.18 -11.63
N GLU A 31 6.56 -13.28 -12.13
CA GLU A 31 5.89 -13.29 -13.44
C GLU A 31 4.68 -12.34 -13.50
N ILE A 32 3.82 -12.31 -12.48
CA ILE A 32 2.70 -11.36 -12.44
C ILE A 32 3.18 -9.90 -12.27
N VAL A 33 4.27 -9.67 -11.54
CA VAL A 33 4.91 -8.35 -11.44
C VAL A 33 5.43 -7.91 -12.82
N ASN A 34 6.13 -8.81 -13.52
CA ASN A 34 6.66 -8.57 -14.86
C ASN A 34 5.54 -8.19 -15.83
N PHE A 35 4.43 -8.92 -15.82
CA PHE A 35 3.29 -8.56 -16.67
C PHE A 35 2.68 -7.21 -16.27
N GLY A 36 2.62 -6.89 -14.98
CA GLY A 36 2.22 -5.57 -14.50
C GLY A 36 3.04 -4.43 -15.11
N THR A 37 4.35 -4.62 -15.29
CA THR A 37 5.21 -3.63 -15.96
C THR A 37 4.80 -3.39 -17.42
N GLN A 38 4.29 -4.42 -18.11
CA GLN A 38 3.76 -4.29 -19.47
C GLN A 38 2.50 -3.42 -19.47
N ILE A 39 1.57 -3.68 -18.53
CA ILE A 39 0.34 -2.86 -18.38
C ILE A 39 0.71 -1.40 -18.10
N LEU A 40 1.64 -1.15 -17.16
CA LEU A 40 2.09 0.20 -16.86
C LEU A 40 2.73 0.88 -18.08
N SER A 41 3.54 0.15 -18.83
CA SER A 41 4.16 0.63 -20.07
C SER A 41 3.12 0.99 -21.13
N TRP A 42 2.09 0.16 -21.32
CA TRP A 42 0.96 0.46 -22.20
C TRP A 42 0.22 1.70 -21.73
N ASP A 43 -0.13 1.77 -20.44
CA ASP A 43 -0.89 2.88 -19.86
C ASP A 43 -0.17 4.22 -20.02
N VAL A 44 1.12 4.29 -19.72
CA VAL A 44 1.92 5.52 -19.83
C VAL A 44 2.13 5.97 -21.28
N LYS A 45 2.14 5.03 -22.25
CA LYS A 45 2.28 5.35 -23.67
C LYS A 45 1.01 5.94 -24.28
N VAL A 46 -0.17 5.68 -23.68
CA VAL A 46 -1.41 6.31 -24.13
C VAL A 46 -1.33 7.81 -23.82
N LYS A 47 -1.30 8.63 -24.88
CA LYS A 47 -1.31 10.10 -24.76
C LYS A 47 -2.67 10.57 -24.25
N ARG A 48 -2.82 10.66 -22.93
CA ARG A 48 -4.02 11.23 -22.29
C ARG A 48 -3.82 12.74 -22.10
N GLY A 49 -4.73 13.55 -22.64
CA GLY A 49 -4.67 15.01 -22.50
C GLY A 49 -5.04 15.46 -21.08
N GLY A 50 -4.20 16.30 -20.45
CA GLY A 50 -4.39 16.84 -19.10
C GLY A 50 -3.16 16.60 -18.20
N LYS A 51 -2.92 17.48 -17.22
CA LYS A 51 -1.70 17.45 -16.38
C LYS A 51 -1.62 16.25 -15.42
N ASP A 52 -2.76 15.63 -15.08
CA ASP A 52 -2.86 14.67 -13.96
C ASP A 52 -3.40 13.29 -14.31
N LYS A 53 -3.57 12.96 -15.60
CA LYS A 53 -4.16 11.67 -16.02
C LYS A 53 -3.29 10.44 -15.76
N ASN A 54 -2.08 10.66 -15.23
CA ASN A 54 -1.15 9.62 -14.81
C ASN A 54 -1.33 9.21 -13.35
N VAL A 55 -2.19 9.87 -12.57
CA VAL A 55 -2.42 9.50 -11.16
C VAL A 55 -2.82 8.01 -11.03
N PRO A 56 -3.78 7.47 -11.82
CA PRO A 56 -4.04 6.02 -11.80
C PRO A 56 -2.80 5.17 -12.09
N SER A 57 -1.96 5.57 -13.05
CA SER A 57 -0.72 4.88 -13.40
C SER A 57 0.27 4.83 -12.22
N VAL A 58 0.29 5.88 -11.37
CA VAL A 58 1.10 5.89 -10.14
C VAL A 58 0.59 4.88 -9.11
N PHE A 59 -0.74 4.73 -8.97
CA PHE A 59 -1.32 3.66 -8.15
C PHE A 59 -0.95 2.27 -8.69
N LEU A 60 -1.02 2.06 -10.00
CA LEU A 60 -0.59 0.80 -10.62
C LEU A 60 0.90 0.53 -10.35
N ARG A 61 1.77 1.53 -10.58
CA ARG A 61 3.21 1.43 -10.32
C ARG A 61 3.51 1.08 -8.86
N ASN A 62 2.80 1.68 -7.91
CA ASN A 62 2.95 1.36 -6.48
C ASN A 62 2.49 -0.07 -6.16
N SER A 63 1.44 -0.58 -6.82
CA SER A 63 1.01 -1.98 -6.65
C SER A 63 2.06 -2.96 -7.16
N ILE A 64 2.67 -2.67 -8.31
CA ILE A 64 3.74 -3.48 -8.89
C ILE A 64 4.96 -3.50 -7.97
N GLU A 65 5.38 -2.35 -7.43
CA GLU A 65 6.50 -2.28 -6.47
C GLU A 65 6.24 -3.07 -5.18
N LEU A 66 5.00 -3.02 -4.67
CA LEU A 66 4.61 -3.82 -3.52
C LEU A 66 4.63 -5.33 -3.84
N GLY A 67 4.16 -5.72 -5.02
CA GLY A 67 4.23 -7.11 -5.50
C GLY A 67 5.68 -7.62 -5.60
N ASP A 68 6.57 -6.84 -6.20
CA ASP A 68 8.02 -7.12 -6.30
C ASP A 68 8.67 -7.24 -4.91
N SER A 69 8.32 -6.33 -4.00
CA SER A 69 8.81 -6.40 -2.62
C SER A 69 8.33 -7.66 -1.90
N ILE A 70 7.08 -8.08 -2.14
CA ILE A 70 6.50 -9.30 -1.55
C ILE A 70 7.21 -10.55 -2.09
N SER A 71 7.52 -10.63 -3.39
CA SER A 71 8.20 -11.81 -3.96
C SER A 71 9.58 -12.00 -3.32
N ILE A 72 10.37 -10.92 -3.18
CA ILE A 72 11.67 -10.94 -2.52
C ILE A 72 11.56 -11.46 -1.08
N LEU A 73 10.53 -11.01 -0.34
CA LEU A 73 10.30 -11.45 1.04
C LEU A 73 9.88 -12.92 1.12
N ILE A 74 9.03 -13.40 0.20
CA ILE A 74 8.67 -14.83 0.10
C ILE A 74 9.94 -15.66 -0.11
N ARG A 75 10.78 -15.29 -1.07
CA ARG A 75 12.02 -16.02 -1.38
C ARG A 75 12.95 -16.17 -0.18
N LYS A 76 12.93 -15.19 0.74
CA LYS A 76 13.76 -15.17 1.94
C LYS A 76 13.04 -15.64 3.20
N SER A 77 11.89 -16.31 3.07
CA SER A 77 11.07 -16.80 4.19
C SER A 77 10.73 -15.69 5.19
N SER A 78 10.59 -14.45 4.71
CA SER A 78 10.25 -13.29 5.54
C SER A 78 8.77 -13.00 5.42
N ILE A 79 7.96 -13.98 5.85
CA ILE A 79 6.53 -14.02 5.55
C ILE A 79 5.74 -12.99 6.35
N ASP A 80 5.97 -12.85 7.66
CA ASP A 80 5.23 -11.88 8.47
C ASP A 80 5.40 -10.42 8.02
N PRO A 81 6.63 -9.93 7.71
CA PRO A 81 6.79 -8.60 7.12
C PRO A 81 6.03 -8.41 5.80
N SER A 82 5.92 -9.46 4.97
CA SER A 82 5.18 -9.38 3.70
C SER A 82 3.68 -9.13 3.90
N LYS A 83 3.09 -9.55 5.04
CA LYS A 83 1.68 -9.31 5.37
C LYS A 83 1.34 -7.82 5.49
N ILE A 84 2.30 -7.01 5.95
CA ILE A 84 2.17 -5.54 6.01
C ILE A 84 2.12 -4.96 4.59
N LEU A 85 2.94 -5.50 3.68
CA LEU A 85 2.94 -5.10 2.28
C LEU A 85 1.65 -5.53 1.57
N ILE A 86 1.12 -6.72 1.86
CA ILE A 86 -0.18 -7.17 1.34
C ILE A 86 -1.27 -6.19 1.74
N ARG A 87 -1.34 -5.80 3.02
CA ARG A 87 -2.32 -4.79 3.45
C ARG A 87 -2.20 -3.50 2.63
N SER A 88 -0.98 -3.02 2.44
CA SER A 88 -0.72 -1.81 1.66
C SER A 88 -1.14 -1.99 0.20
N LEU A 89 -0.90 -3.16 -0.38
CA LEU A 89 -1.28 -3.53 -1.74
C LEU A 89 -2.82 -3.58 -1.89
N MET A 90 -3.53 -4.11 -0.89
CA MET A 90 -4.99 -4.11 -0.85
C MET A 90 -5.55 -2.69 -0.82
N GLU A 91 -5.07 -1.82 0.10
CA GLU A 91 -5.51 -0.43 0.19
C GLU A 91 -5.28 0.29 -1.15
N ASN A 92 -4.09 0.13 -1.71
CA ASN A 92 -3.71 0.75 -2.97
C ASN A 92 -4.57 0.26 -4.15
N THR A 93 -4.91 -1.03 -4.18
CA THR A 93 -5.79 -1.62 -5.20
C THR A 93 -7.22 -1.08 -5.10
N ILE A 94 -7.77 -1.00 -3.89
CA ILE A 94 -9.11 -0.45 -3.64
C ILE A 94 -9.15 1.04 -4.01
N TYR A 95 -8.11 1.80 -3.68
CA TYR A 95 -7.98 3.20 -4.10
C TYR A 95 -7.91 3.34 -5.61
N ALA A 96 -7.12 2.50 -6.29
CA ALA A 96 -7.00 2.52 -7.74
C ALA A 96 -8.33 2.18 -8.42
N ARG A 97 -9.02 1.14 -7.95
CA ARG A 97 -10.36 0.75 -8.41
C ARG A 97 -11.37 1.88 -8.27
N TYR A 98 -11.44 2.50 -7.09
CA TYR A 98 -12.29 3.67 -6.91
C TYR A 98 -11.88 4.78 -7.87
N MET A 99 -10.59 5.04 -8.08
CA MET A 99 -10.17 6.11 -8.97
C MET A 99 -10.64 5.91 -10.43
N ILE A 100 -10.55 4.69 -10.96
CA ILE A 100 -10.82 4.40 -12.38
C ILE A 100 -12.26 3.94 -12.66
N GLU A 101 -13.08 3.71 -11.63
CA GLU A 101 -14.45 3.21 -11.81
C GLU A 101 -15.34 4.19 -12.59
N LYS A 102 -15.30 5.49 -12.23
CA LYS A 102 -16.02 6.60 -12.88
C LYS A 102 -15.41 7.95 -12.48
N ASN A 103 -15.71 9.01 -13.26
CA ASN A 103 -15.27 10.39 -12.99
C ASN A 103 -13.77 10.49 -12.66
N GLU A 104 -12.94 9.79 -13.44
CA GLU A 104 -11.52 9.59 -13.13
C GLU A 104 -10.78 10.91 -12.90
N ASP A 105 -11.01 11.91 -13.75
CA ASP A 105 -10.38 13.24 -13.63
C ASP A 105 -10.72 13.91 -12.29
N GLU A 106 -12.01 13.91 -11.89
CA GLU A 106 -12.44 14.47 -10.60
C GLU A 106 -11.82 13.72 -9.42
N ARG A 107 -11.74 12.39 -9.50
CA ARG A 107 -11.16 11.54 -8.43
C ARG A 107 -9.64 11.70 -8.33
N ALA A 108 -8.95 11.78 -9.46
CA ALA A 108 -7.52 12.05 -9.52
C ALA A 108 -7.19 13.44 -8.95
N HIS A 109 -7.93 14.47 -9.36
CA HIS A 109 -7.78 15.81 -8.81
C HIS A 109 -8.15 15.85 -7.31
N SER A 110 -9.18 15.13 -6.86
CA SER A 110 -9.53 15.01 -5.43
C SER A 110 -8.38 14.43 -4.62
N PHE A 111 -7.70 13.39 -5.13
CA PHE A 111 -6.50 12.84 -4.53
C PHE A 111 -5.39 13.90 -4.41
N LEU A 112 -5.11 14.63 -5.49
CA LEU A 112 -4.07 15.67 -5.51
C LEU A 112 -4.37 16.85 -4.58
N VAL A 113 -5.62 17.33 -4.57
CA VAL A 113 -6.08 18.42 -3.70
C VAL A 113 -5.98 18.04 -2.22
N CYS A 114 -6.45 16.84 -1.86
CA CYS A 114 -6.31 16.34 -0.50
C CYS A 114 -4.84 16.18 -0.10
N ARG A 115 -3.99 15.69 -1.00
CA ARG A 115 -2.55 15.56 -0.76
C ARG A 115 -1.89 16.92 -0.56
N ALA A 116 -2.17 17.89 -1.43
CA ALA A 116 -1.61 19.24 -1.35
C ALA A 116 -2.00 19.93 -0.04
N ASN A 117 -3.28 19.86 0.36
CA ASN A 117 -3.74 20.42 1.63
C ASN A 117 -3.12 19.71 2.86
N LYS A 118 -2.99 18.38 2.82
CA LYS A 118 -2.32 17.61 3.88
C LYS A 118 -0.85 18.03 4.01
N ASP A 119 -0.13 18.16 2.90
CA ASP A 119 1.26 18.59 2.88
C ASP A 119 1.41 20.03 3.37
N ILE A 120 0.56 20.97 2.94
CA ILE A 120 0.56 22.35 3.43
C ILE A 120 0.40 22.38 4.95
N ARG A 121 -0.57 21.63 5.50
CA ARG A 121 -0.79 21.57 6.95
C ARG A 121 0.41 20.97 7.69
N PHE A 122 1.00 19.90 7.16
CA PHE A 122 2.21 19.28 7.71
C PHE A 122 3.37 20.29 7.73
N TYR A 123 3.63 20.97 6.62
CA TYR A 123 4.73 21.92 6.51
C TYR A 123 4.55 23.16 7.40
N LYS A 124 3.31 23.62 7.60
CA LYS A 124 3.02 24.75 8.50
C LYS A 124 3.41 24.49 9.96
N GLN A 125 3.52 23.24 10.41
CA GLN A 125 3.98 22.94 11.78
C GLN A 125 5.45 23.32 12.00
N PHE A 126 6.22 23.47 10.93
CA PHE A 126 7.64 23.83 10.94
C PHE A 126 7.88 25.32 10.64
N ILE A 127 6.86 26.18 10.75
CA ILE A 127 7.00 27.63 10.63
C ILE A 127 6.52 28.26 11.93
N GLU A 128 7.42 28.84 12.73
CA GLU A 128 7.12 29.37 14.08
C GLU A 128 5.96 30.37 14.11
N ALA A 129 5.84 31.19 13.07
CA ALA A 129 4.78 32.18 12.93
C ALA A 129 3.37 31.57 12.75
N GLU A 130 3.27 30.29 12.36
CA GLU A 130 2.01 29.60 12.16
C GLU A 130 1.43 29.10 13.48
N ARG A 131 0.12 29.26 13.68
CA ARG A 131 -0.57 28.84 14.91
C ARG A 131 -0.37 27.35 15.22
N ILE A 132 -0.35 26.50 14.20
CA ILE A 132 -0.15 25.05 14.35
C ILE A 132 1.26 24.70 14.84
N SER A 133 2.26 25.53 14.54
CA SER A 133 3.64 25.34 14.99
C SER A 133 3.79 25.52 16.50
N LYS A 134 3.07 26.47 17.10
CA LYS A 134 3.13 26.71 18.57
C LYS A 134 2.84 25.45 19.37
N ASN A 135 1.78 24.72 19.01
CA ASN A 135 1.42 23.46 19.68
C ASN A 135 2.46 22.37 19.45
N PHE A 136 3.02 22.28 18.24
CA PHE A 136 4.08 21.31 17.90
C PHE A 136 5.37 21.58 18.68
N VAL A 137 5.90 22.80 18.60
CA VAL A 137 7.12 23.22 19.29
C VAL A 137 6.98 23.11 20.80
N SER A 138 5.84 23.51 21.37
CA SER A 138 5.61 23.42 22.83
C SER A 138 5.65 21.99 23.36
N LYS A 139 5.25 20.99 22.57
CA LYS A 139 5.33 19.58 22.96
C LYS A 139 6.78 19.09 22.99
N ILE A 140 7.60 19.53 22.03
CA ILE A 140 9.01 19.15 21.95
C ILE A 140 9.81 19.85 23.04
N LYS A 141 9.63 21.16 23.23
CA LYS A 141 10.33 21.92 24.28
C LYS A 141 10.08 21.42 25.70
N LYS A 142 8.99 20.66 25.95
CA LYS A 142 8.75 19.99 27.23
C LYS A 142 9.73 18.84 27.50
N GLN A 143 10.24 18.20 26.46
CA GLN A 143 11.17 17.06 26.56
C GLN A 143 12.60 17.50 26.27
N GLU A 144 12.77 18.46 25.36
CA GLU A 144 14.04 18.99 24.88
C GLU A 144 14.02 20.53 25.02
N PRO A 145 14.34 21.10 26.20
CA PRO A 145 14.22 22.53 26.46
C PRO A 145 15.00 23.42 25.49
N ASP A 146 16.15 22.94 25.03
CA ASP A 146 17.06 23.62 24.10
C ASP A 146 16.66 23.44 22.62
N PHE A 147 15.51 22.79 22.35
CA PHE A 147 15.04 22.58 20.98
C PHE A 147 14.74 23.90 20.27
N GLU A 148 15.48 24.18 19.19
CA GLU A 148 15.23 25.32 18.31
C GLU A 148 14.83 24.83 16.93
N LEU A 149 13.60 25.15 16.51
CA LEU A 149 12.98 24.60 15.30
C LEU A 149 13.80 24.91 14.04
N ASN A 150 14.36 26.11 13.96
CA ASN A 150 15.17 26.57 12.82
C ASN A 150 16.51 25.81 12.67
N ASN A 151 16.97 25.08 13.70
CA ASN A 151 18.15 24.23 13.60
C ASN A 151 17.86 22.90 12.87
N HIS A 152 16.59 22.50 12.81
CA HIS A 152 16.17 21.21 12.24
C HIS A 152 15.43 21.34 10.92
N CYS A 153 15.07 22.56 10.52
CA CYS A 153 14.36 22.80 9.27
C CYS A 153 14.75 24.14 8.65
N ASN A 154 14.53 24.29 7.34
CA ASN A 154 14.77 25.54 6.63
C ASN A 154 13.42 26.23 6.34
N PRO A 155 13.02 27.25 7.11
CA PRO A 155 11.70 27.88 6.97
C PRO A 155 11.49 28.51 5.60
N THR A 156 12.53 29.05 4.97
CA THR A 156 12.45 29.66 3.64
C THR A 156 12.09 28.62 2.58
N LYS A 157 12.80 27.47 2.56
CA LYS A 157 12.47 26.36 1.64
C LYS A 157 11.06 25.84 1.88
N ILE A 158 10.65 25.70 3.14
CA ILE A 158 9.32 25.24 3.51
C ILE A 158 8.23 26.20 3.01
N LYS A 159 8.41 27.52 3.21
CA LYS A 159 7.49 28.55 2.70
C LYS A 159 7.38 28.50 1.18
N THR A 160 8.47 28.25 0.45
CA THR A 160 8.43 28.07 -1.01
C THR A 160 7.59 26.85 -1.41
N VAL A 161 7.75 25.72 -0.73
CA VAL A 161 6.94 24.51 -0.99
C VAL A 161 5.46 24.76 -0.70
N ILE A 162 5.14 25.44 0.41
CA ILE A 162 3.75 25.82 0.74
C ILE A 162 3.17 26.72 -0.35
N LYS A 163 3.90 27.77 -0.75
CA LYS A 163 3.46 28.70 -1.79
C LYS A 163 3.19 27.97 -3.11
N ALA A 164 4.11 27.11 -3.55
CA ALA A 164 3.93 26.34 -4.78
C ALA A 164 2.65 25.48 -4.75
N LYS A 165 2.39 24.79 -3.63
CA LYS A 165 1.17 23.99 -3.46
C LYS A 165 -0.10 24.86 -3.38
N GLN A 166 -0.02 26.04 -2.77
CA GLN A 166 -1.14 26.98 -2.75
C GLN A 166 -1.45 27.54 -4.13
N GLU A 167 -0.44 27.84 -4.94
CA GLU A 167 -0.64 28.27 -6.33
C GLU A 167 -1.22 27.13 -7.18
N LEU A 168 -0.76 25.88 -6.99
CA LEU A 168 -1.37 24.71 -7.62
C LEU A 168 -2.88 24.66 -7.32
N LEU A 169 -3.28 24.77 -6.04
CA LEU A 169 -4.69 24.73 -5.63
C LEU A 169 -5.56 25.88 -6.18
N LYS A 170 -4.95 26.94 -6.73
CA LYS A 170 -5.67 28.04 -7.39
C LYS A 170 -5.89 27.80 -8.88
N GLU A 171 -5.25 26.80 -9.50
CA GLU A 171 -5.49 26.51 -10.91
C GLU A 171 -6.99 26.19 -11.14
N PRO A 172 -7.60 26.64 -12.24
CA PRO A 172 -9.03 26.47 -12.49
C PRO A 172 -9.51 25.03 -12.35
N ILE A 173 -8.69 24.06 -12.76
CA ILE A 173 -9.00 22.63 -12.73
C ILE A 173 -9.16 22.05 -11.30
N TYR A 174 -8.61 22.70 -10.27
CA TYR A 174 -8.72 22.24 -8.88
C TYR A 174 -9.62 23.11 -8.02
N ARG A 175 -10.08 24.27 -8.52
CA ARG A 175 -10.80 25.26 -7.72
C ARG A 175 -12.03 24.67 -7.03
N ASP A 176 -12.90 24.03 -7.80
CA ASP A 176 -14.16 23.49 -7.29
C ASP A 176 -13.93 22.32 -6.33
N ILE A 177 -12.91 21.50 -6.62
CA ILE A 177 -12.52 20.37 -5.78
C ILE A 177 -11.91 20.86 -4.46
N ASN A 178 -11.16 21.97 -4.46
CA ASN A 178 -10.62 22.57 -3.25
C ASN A 178 -11.73 23.22 -2.39
N ILE A 179 -12.76 23.80 -3.02
CA ILE A 179 -13.98 24.23 -2.30
C ILE A 179 -14.65 23.02 -1.63
N GLU A 180 -14.80 21.92 -2.37
CA GLU A 180 -15.39 20.69 -1.87
C GLU A 180 -14.58 20.07 -0.72
N TYR A 181 -13.25 20.12 -0.81
CA TYR A 181 -12.35 19.71 0.27
C TYR A 181 -12.69 20.46 1.58
N HIS A 182 -12.80 21.78 1.51
CA HIS A 182 -13.13 22.60 2.68
C HIS A 182 -14.56 22.35 3.18
N ARG A 183 -15.53 22.14 2.28
CA ARG A 183 -16.90 21.74 2.65
C ARG A 183 -16.90 20.43 3.44
N THR A 184 -16.17 19.43 2.95
CA THR A 184 -16.08 18.10 3.57
C THR A 184 -15.36 18.15 4.93
N CYS A 185 -14.32 18.98 5.05
CA CYS A 185 -13.67 19.25 6.35
C CYS A 185 -14.68 19.77 7.39
N ASN A 186 -15.55 20.70 7.00
CA ASN A 186 -16.52 21.34 7.89
C ASN A 186 -17.66 20.40 8.33
N LYS A 187 -18.04 19.45 7.47
CA LYS A 187 -19.04 18.41 7.79
C LYS A 187 -18.56 17.52 8.94
N ASN A 188 -17.29 17.14 8.93
CA ASN A 188 -16.71 16.13 9.83
C ASN A 188 -15.79 16.73 10.89
N LYS A 189 -16.35 17.58 11.79
CA LYS A 189 -15.60 18.26 12.86
C LYS A 189 -14.81 17.32 13.79
N LYS A 190 -15.21 16.04 13.91
CA LYS A 190 -14.51 15.02 14.71
C LYS A 190 -13.24 14.47 14.04
N ARG A 191 -13.11 14.54 12.71
CA ARG A 191 -11.97 14.02 11.92
C ARG A 191 -11.02 15.13 11.47
N ASN A 192 -10.48 15.85 12.45
CA ASN A 192 -9.22 16.60 12.38
C ASN A 192 -8.89 17.34 11.04
N ASN A 193 -9.89 17.97 10.42
CA ASN A 193 -9.78 18.78 9.19
C ASN A 193 -9.01 18.10 8.05
N ASN A 194 -9.12 16.78 7.89
CA ASN A 194 -8.45 16.05 6.81
C ASN A 194 -9.30 14.88 6.29
N PRO A 195 -10.28 15.15 5.42
CA PRO A 195 -11.08 14.09 4.83
C PRO A 195 -10.21 13.15 3.99
N ASN A 196 -10.66 11.91 3.84
CA ASN A 196 -10.10 11.05 2.82
C ASN A 196 -10.49 11.61 1.44
N TRP A 197 -9.61 11.47 0.45
CA TRP A 197 -9.87 12.01 -0.90
C TRP A 197 -11.10 11.38 -1.57
N TYR A 198 -11.37 10.11 -1.28
CA TYR A 198 -12.57 9.43 -1.75
C TYR A 198 -13.85 9.86 -1.00
N SER A 199 -13.75 10.63 0.08
CA SER A 199 -14.90 11.19 0.81
C SER A 199 -15.41 12.52 0.24
N LEU A 200 -14.67 13.13 -0.69
CA LEU A 200 -15.14 14.34 -1.37
C LEU A 200 -16.39 14.02 -2.21
N PHE A 201 -17.22 15.03 -2.46
CA PHE A 201 -18.49 14.92 -3.19
C PHE A 201 -19.46 13.91 -2.59
N ASN A 202 -19.46 13.80 -1.24
CA ASN A 202 -20.25 12.82 -0.48
C ASN A 202 -19.92 11.35 -0.81
N GLY A 203 -18.69 11.07 -1.23
CA GLY A 203 -18.19 9.70 -1.34
C GLY A 203 -18.00 9.03 0.03
N PRO A 204 -17.51 7.77 0.05
CA PRO A 204 -17.38 6.97 1.27
C PRO A 204 -16.58 7.68 2.36
N GLU A 205 -17.04 7.63 3.62
CA GLU A 205 -16.42 8.41 4.68
C GLU A 205 -15.12 7.76 5.17
N ASN A 206 -14.99 6.46 5.06
CA ASN A 206 -13.87 5.69 5.58
C ASN A 206 -13.55 4.47 4.69
N PHE A 207 -12.47 3.77 5.00
CA PHE A 207 -12.00 2.67 4.17
C PHE A 207 -12.98 1.49 4.15
N GLU A 208 -13.64 1.19 5.27
CA GLU A 208 -14.68 0.15 5.32
C GLU A 208 -15.87 0.49 4.41
N GLU A 209 -16.34 1.74 4.46
CA GLU A 209 -17.40 2.21 3.55
C GLU A 209 -16.96 2.21 2.09
N LEU A 210 -15.69 2.49 1.81
CA LEU A 210 -15.13 2.43 0.46
C LEU A 210 -15.13 0.98 -0.06
N CYS A 211 -14.72 0.02 0.77
CA CYS A 211 -14.80 -1.39 0.45
C CYS A 211 -16.24 -1.82 0.19
N ARG A 212 -17.18 -1.41 1.05
CA ARG A 212 -18.60 -1.71 0.87
C ARG A 212 -19.16 -1.11 -0.42
N TYR A 213 -18.78 0.12 -0.75
CA TYR A 213 -19.16 0.79 -2.00
C TYR A 213 -18.67 0.03 -3.24
N LEU A 214 -17.47 -0.57 -3.18
CA LEU A 214 -16.91 -1.38 -4.27
C LEU A 214 -17.27 -2.87 -4.21
N GLU A 215 -18.13 -3.29 -3.27
CA GLU A 215 -18.49 -4.70 -3.03
C GLU A 215 -17.33 -5.60 -2.54
N TYR A 216 -16.32 -5.01 -1.89
CA TYR A 216 -15.14 -5.67 -1.30
C TYR A 216 -15.29 -6.02 0.19
N THR A 217 -16.52 -6.09 0.72
CA THR A 217 -16.77 -6.30 2.16
C THR A 217 -16.13 -7.60 2.69
N ILE A 218 -16.22 -8.70 1.95
CA ILE A 218 -15.63 -9.99 2.36
C ILE A 218 -14.11 -9.86 2.47
N ILE A 219 -13.48 -9.26 1.46
CA ILE A 219 -12.04 -9.04 1.44
C ILE A 219 -11.60 -8.13 2.59
N TYR A 220 -12.40 -7.10 2.90
CA TYR A 220 -12.15 -6.24 4.05
C TYR A 220 -12.22 -7.01 5.39
N GLU A 221 -13.26 -7.80 5.61
CA GLU A 221 -13.45 -8.50 6.89
C GLU A 221 -12.45 -9.63 7.10
N PHE A 222 -12.19 -10.45 6.07
CA PHE A 222 -11.40 -11.67 6.25
C PHE A 222 -9.91 -11.52 5.96
N GLN A 223 -9.53 -10.64 5.02
CA GLN A 223 -8.13 -10.44 4.66
C GLN A 223 -7.57 -9.17 5.30
N TYR A 224 -8.22 -8.02 5.08
CA TYR A 224 -7.68 -6.74 5.53
C TYR A 224 -7.60 -6.66 7.05
N ARG A 225 -8.66 -7.02 7.79
CA ARG A 225 -8.64 -7.01 9.26
C ARG A 225 -7.59 -7.97 9.82
N ASN A 226 -7.50 -9.19 9.30
CA ASN A 226 -6.49 -10.17 9.72
C ASN A 226 -5.06 -9.64 9.56
N TYR A 227 -4.73 -9.07 8.39
CA TYR A 227 -3.40 -8.47 8.18
C TYR A 227 -3.16 -7.19 8.99
N SER A 228 -4.23 -6.45 9.31
CA SER A 228 -4.16 -5.26 10.18
C SER A 228 -3.67 -5.60 11.58
N GLU A 229 -4.04 -6.75 12.10
CA GLU A 229 -3.58 -7.18 13.42
C GLU A 229 -2.07 -7.47 13.44
N ASN A 230 -1.47 -7.87 12.32
CA ASN A 230 -0.03 -8.12 12.23
C ASN A 230 0.80 -6.82 12.21
N VAL A 231 0.17 -5.67 11.97
CA VAL A 231 0.80 -4.34 12.06
C VAL A 231 0.89 -3.86 13.52
N HIS A 232 0.05 -4.41 14.41
CA HIS A 232 0.03 -4.03 15.82
C HIS A 232 0.89 -4.98 16.67
N ILE A 233 1.78 -4.41 17.48
CA ILE A 233 2.69 -5.15 18.39
C ILE A 233 1.96 -6.01 19.42
N SER A 234 0.65 -5.80 19.62
CA SER A 234 -0.18 -6.62 20.51
C SER A 234 -0.26 -8.10 20.10
N ASN A 235 0.16 -8.44 18.88
CA ASN A 235 0.17 -9.82 18.36
C ASN A 235 1.53 -10.54 18.47
N VAL A 236 2.50 -10.00 19.20
CA VAL A 236 3.83 -10.63 19.39
C VAL A 236 3.74 -12.04 20.00
N MET A 237 2.65 -12.36 20.69
CA MET A 237 2.40 -13.71 21.23
C MET A 237 2.31 -14.80 20.15
N LYS A 238 2.07 -14.44 18.88
CA LYS A 238 2.11 -15.39 17.74
C LYS A 238 3.50 -16.00 17.54
N GLY A 239 4.56 -15.40 18.09
CA GLY A 239 5.91 -15.93 18.06
C GLY A 239 6.18 -17.10 19.00
N PHE A 240 5.21 -17.54 19.81
CA PHE A 240 5.35 -18.72 20.67
C PHE A 240 4.76 -19.97 20.00
N VAL A 241 5.42 -21.10 20.18
CA VAL A 241 4.91 -22.45 19.84
C VAL A 241 4.94 -23.35 21.07
N ALA A 242 3.98 -24.28 21.14
CA ALA A 242 3.99 -25.33 22.16
C ALA A 242 5.09 -26.35 21.82
N ALA A 243 6.02 -26.58 22.74
CA ALA A 243 7.14 -27.50 22.61
C ALA A 243 6.97 -28.73 23.52
N GLY A 244 5.78 -29.34 23.49
CA GLY A 244 5.38 -30.45 24.35
C GLY A 244 4.77 -30.04 25.69
N ASP A 245 4.56 -31.01 26.59
CA ASP A 245 3.86 -30.81 27.86
C ASP A 245 4.53 -29.69 28.70
N ASN A 246 3.78 -28.59 28.86
CA ASN A 246 4.14 -27.40 29.64
C ASN A 246 5.41 -26.64 29.20
N LYS A 247 5.80 -26.71 27.91
CA LYS A 247 6.90 -25.89 27.37
C LYS A 247 6.43 -25.02 26.23
N ALA A 248 6.86 -23.75 26.25
CA ALA A 248 6.73 -22.85 25.13
C ALA A 248 8.13 -22.58 24.56
N ASP A 249 8.24 -22.54 23.25
CA ASP A 249 9.45 -22.15 22.53
C ASP A 249 9.13 -20.98 21.58
N ILE A 250 10.16 -20.34 21.05
CA ILE A 250 10.05 -19.18 20.17
C ILE A 250 10.18 -19.66 18.71
N LEU A 251 9.22 -19.27 17.87
CA LEU A 251 9.28 -19.48 16.43
C LEU A 251 10.50 -18.80 15.82
N GLN A 252 11.04 -19.41 14.77
CA GLN A 252 12.09 -18.78 13.99
C GLN A 252 11.60 -17.45 13.41
N ILE A 253 12.49 -16.46 13.37
CA ILE A 253 12.19 -15.14 12.78
C ILE A 253 11.83 -15.27 11.29
N ARG A 254 12.41 -16.27 10.61
CA ARG A 254 12.14 -16.60 9.21
C ARG A 254 11.27 -17.84 9.08
N ASP A 255 10.08 -17.75 9.63
CA ASP A 255 9.06 -18.79 9.50
C ASP A 255 8.37 -18.73 8.14
N PHE A 256 8.30 -19.89 7.47
CA PHE A 256 7.63 -20.05 6.17
C PHE A 256 6.12 -20.29 6.34
N LYS A 257 5.62 -20.37 7.57
CA LYS A 257 4.19 -20.42 7.90
C LYS A 257 3.45 -19.29 7.18
N ASP A 258 2.32 -19.64 6.59
CA ASP A 258 1.48 -18.74 5.79
C ASP A 258 2.07 -18.27 4.44
N SER A 259 3.25 -18.76 4.01
CA SER A 259 3.84 -18.39 2.70
C SER A 259 2.87 -18.61 1.54
N LYS A 260 2.13 -19.72 1.53
CA LYS A 260 1.04 -20.01 0.58
C LYS A 260 -0.09 -18.98 0.65
N ALA A 261 -0.54 -18.61 1.86
CA ALA A 261 -1.58 -17.61 2.02
C ALA A 261 -1.13 -16.25 1.47
N VAL A 262 0.09 -15.83 1.80
CA VAL A 262 0.70 -14.60 1.25
C VAL A 262 0.76 -14.66 -0.28
N PHE A 263 1.26 -15.77 -0.84
CA PHE A 263 1.30 -16.02 -2.28
C PHE A 263 -0.07 -15.87 -2.96
N TYR A 264 -1.11 -16.54 -2.46
CA TYR A 264 -2.44 -16.43 -3.05
C TYR A 264 -3.01 -15.02 -2.98
N ASN A 265 -2.81 -14.32 -1.86
CA ASN A 265 -3.32 -12.98 -1.68
C ASN A 265 -2.67 -12.01 -2.67
N VAL A 266 -1.34 -12.01 -2.80
CA VAL A 266 -0.65 -11.11 -3.73
C VAL A 266 -1.06 -11.38 -5.18
N VAL A 267 -1.15 -12.66 -5.59
CA VAL A 267 -1.57 -13.04 -6.95
C VAL A 267 -3.00 -12.56 -7.23
N ASN A 268 -3.95 -12.88 -6.35
CA ASN A 268 -5.36 -12.52 -6.56
C ASN A 268 -5.56 -11.01 -6.61
N ILE A 269 -4.94 -10.26 -5.69
CA ILE A 269 -5.08 -8.80 -5.64
C ILE A 269 -4.52 -8.14 -6.92
N LEU A 270 -3.35 -8.58 -7.40
CA LEU A 270 -2.74 -8.04 -8.61
C LEU A 270 -3.54 -8.41 -9.87
N LEU A 271 -3.99 -9.66 -10.01
CA LEU A 271 -4.83 -10.09 -11.13
C LEU A 271 -6.12 -9.28 -11.19
N ASP A 272 -6.76 -9.07 -10.04
CA ASP A 272 -7.96 -8.26 -9.92
C ASP A 272 -7.72 -6.81 -10.30
N LEU A 273 -6.61 -6.21 -9.86
CA LEU A 273 -6.24 -4.84 -10.24
C LEU A 273 -6.02 -4.73 -11.76
N TYR A 274 -5.25 -5.67 -12.32
CA TYR A 274 -4.90 -5.67 -13.74
C TYR A 274 -6.13 -5.83 -14.62
N ARG A 275 -7.06 -6.72 -14.24
CA ARG A 275 -8.34 -6.89 -14.93
C ARG A 275 -9.11 -5.58 -15.01
N GLU A 276 -9.19 -4.80 -13.92
CA GLU A 276 -9.87 -3.50 -13.95
C GLU A 276 -9.13 -2.46 -14.77
N PHE A 277 -7.80 -2.39 -14.66
CA PHE A 277 -7.00 -1.47 -15.47
C PHE A 277 -7.19 -1.73 -16.96
N ILE A 278 -7.11 -3.00 -17.38
CA ILE A 278 -7.34 -3.40 -18.76
C ILE A 278 -8.77 -3.04 -19.20
N ASN A 279 -9.79 -3.42 -18.41
CA ASN A 279 -11.18 -3.16 -18.78
C ASN A 279 -11.53 -1.66 -18.88
N LYS A 280 -10.98 -0.83 -17.98
CA LYS A 280 -11.36 0.59 -17.87
C LYS A 280 -10.45 1.52 -18.66
N ARG A 281 -9.16 1.22 -18.77
CA ARG A 281 -8.15 2.14 -19.31
C ARG A 281 -7.42 1.66 -20.56
N LEU A 282 -7.38 0.35 -20.79
CA LEU A 282 -6.65 -0.28 -21.90
C LEU A 282 -7.48 -1.40 -22.57
N PRO A 283 -8.74 -1.15 -22.98
CA PRO A 283 -9.62 -2.18 -23.52
C PRO A 283 -9.05 -2.83 -24.80
N GLU A 284 -8.22 -2.11 -25.55
CA GLU A 284 -7.51 -2.62 -26.72
C GLU A 284 -6.47 -3.69 -26.39
N LYS A 285 -6.04 -3.80 -25.12
CA LYS A 285 -5.09 -4.81 -24.60
C LYS A 285 -5.75 -6.03 -23.98
N LYS A 286 -7.08 -6.15 -24.10
CA LYS A 286 -7.85 -7.25 -23.53
C LYS A 286 -7.42 -8.62 -24.07
N ASN A 287 -7.08 -8.71 -25.36
CA ASN A 287 -6.65 -9.97 -25.96
C ASN A 287 -5.27 -10.40 -25.46
N GLU A 288 -4.31 -9.47 -25.40
CA GLU A 288 -2.98 -9.73 -24.84
C GLU A 288 -3.07 -10.16 -23.36
N PHE A 289 -3.92 -9.49 -22.57
CA PHE A 289 -4.16 -9.86 -21.18
C PHE A 289 -4.78 -11.26 -21.05
N SER A 290 -5.82 -11.56 -21.84
CA SER A 290 -6.50 -12.86 -21.79
C SER A 290 -5.56 -14.01 -22.17
N ASN A 291 -4.75 -13.83 -23.22
CA ASN A 291 -3.74 -14.81 -23.63
C ASN A 291 -2.68 -15.03 -22.56
N TRP A 292 -2.23 -13.96 -21.89
CA TRP A 292 -1.29 -14.08 -20.78
C TRP A 292 -1.93 -14.81 -19.59
N CYS A 293 -3.17 -14.49 -19.21
CA CYS A 293 -3.89 -15.16 -18.12
C CYS A 293 -3.97 -16.68 -18.33
N VAL A 294 -4.24 -17.16 -19.54
CA VAL A 294 -4.29 -18.61 -19.83
C VAL A 294 -2.94 -19.29 -19.58
N ASN A 295 -1.83 -18.62 -19.91
CA ASN A 295 -0.49 -19.17 -19.65
C ASN A 295 -0.13 -19.07 -18.16
N PHE A 296 -0.49 -17.95 -17.52
CA PHE A 296 -0.28 -17.73 -16.10
C PHE A 296 -1.08 -18.70 -15.23
N GLU A 297 -2.32 -19.04 -15.59
CA GLU A 297 -3.12 -20.04 -14.88
C GLU A 297 -2.42 -21.40 -14.84
N LYS A 298 -1.83 -21.84 -15.97
CA LYS A 298 -1.06 -23.10 -16.02
C LYS A 298 0.17 -23.04 -15.10
N LEU A 299 0.90 -21.93 -15.13
CA LEU A 299 2.05 -21.72 -14.23
C LEU A 299 1.61 -21.74 -12.76
N PHE A 300 0.52 -21.04 -12.44
CA PHE A 300 -0.03 -20.97 -11.10
C PHE A 300 -0.48 -22.34 -10.60
N GLU A 301 -1.21 -23.12 -11.42
CA GLU A 301 -1.64 -24.48 -11.09
C GLU A 301 -0.44 -25.41 -10.86
N GLN A 302 0.59 -25.33 -11.72
CA GLN A 302 1.81 -26.09 -11.56
C GLN A 302 2.52 -25.73 -10.25
N THR A 303 2.73 -24.43 -10.01
CA THR A 303 3.31 -23.94 -8.76
C THR A 303 2.49 -24.40 -7.57
N ASP A 304 1.16 -24.34 -7.65
CA ASP A 304 0.28 -24.76 -6.57
C ASP A 304 0.49 -26.23 -6.20
N LEU A 305 0.45 -27.11 -7.20
CA LEU A 305 0.64 -28.55 -7.07
C LEU A 305 2.01 -28.90 -6.50
N GLU A 306 3.07 -28.30 -7.04
CA GLU A 306 4.46 -28.60 -6.69
C GLU A 306 4.89 -28.04 -5.32
N THR A 307 4.13 -27.08 -4.79
CA THR A 307 4.37 -26.48 -3.48
C THR A 307 3.33 -26.94 -2.45
N LYS A 308 2.60 -28.03 -2.70
CA LYS A 308 1.76 -28.66 -1.67
C LYS A 308 2.64 -29.30 -0.61
N PHE A 309 2.56 -28.78 0.61
CA PHE A 309 3.10 -29.42 1.80
C PHE A 309 2.02 -29.53 2.87
N ARG A 310 2.08 -30.60 3.66
CA ARG A 310 1.23 -30.76 4.84
C ARG A 310 1.99 -30.19 6.03
N TYR A 311 1.37 -29.26 6.76
CA TYR A 311 1.80 -28.98 8.12
C TYR A 311 1.57 -30.25 8.92
N ILE A 312 2.63 -30.83 9.47
CA ILE A 312 2.49 -31.81 10.54
C ILE A 312 2.30 -30.93 11.78
N GLU A 313 1.08 -30.86 12.27
CA GLU A 313 0.73 -30.15 13.52
C GLU A 313 1.38 -30.81 14.73
#